data_AF-A0A8J6SIQ1-F1
#
_entry.id   AF-A0A8J6SIQ1-F1
#
_cell.length_a   1.000
_cell.length_b   1.000
_cell.length_c   1.000
_cell.angle_alpha   90.00
_cell.angle_beta   90.00
_cell.angle_gamma   90.00
#
_symmetry.space_group_name_H-M   'P 1'
#
loop_
_entity.id
_entity.type
_entity.pdbx_description
1 polymer ?
#
loop_
_entity_poly.entity_id
_entity_poly.type
_entity_poly.pdbx_seq_one_letter_code
_entity_poly.pdbx_strand_id
1 'polypeptide(L)'
;MNLTFASSFWKQAGLISLVLSVLSLSIATRAVAQEKMLRTLTVSGRGVENIPTTLTQVRLGVEVQGKVAADVQQEAARRSAAVVELLKSRNVEKLETTGISLNPIYSYENNVQRLTGYSATNIVSFRIDTQKAGTLLDEAVKAGATRIDGISFVADDSAIASAQKQALREATQDAQAQADAVLSSLNLTRKEIVNIQVNGAVVPPPRPLPIADMAMRSESLAKTTPVIGGEQEVEASVTLQISY
;
A
#
# COMPACT_ATOMS: atom_id res chain seq x y z
N MET A 1 -49.38 -5.31 -91.64
CA MET A 1 -50.09 -6.33 -90.86
C MET A 1 -49.35 -6.53 -89.55
N ASN A 2 -49.99 -6.17 -88.43
CA ASN A 2 -49.76 -6.58 -87.02
C ASN A 2 -48.40 -6.27 -86.35
N LEU A 3 -48.39 -5.39 -85.33
CA LEU A 3 -48.40 -5.67 -83.87
C LEU A 3 -47.07 -6.29 -83.39
N THR A 4 -46.32 -5.68 -82.47
CA THR A 4 -46.57 -5.88 -81.03
C THR A 4 -45.75 -4.90 -80.17
N PHE A 5 -46.45 -4.30 -79.20
CA PHE A 5 -45.97 -3.50 -78.07
C PHE A 5 -45.43 -4.45 -76.98
N ALA A 6 -44.15 -4.39 -76.60
CA ALA A 6 -43.64 -4.81 -75.29
C ALA A 6 -42.12 -4.61 -75.16
N SER A 7 -41.65 -3.39 -74.82
CA SER A 7 -40.26 -3.24 -74.32
C SER A 7 -40.03 -2.04 -73.40
N SER A 8 -41.07 -1.28 -73.03
CA SER A 8 -40.97 -0.08 -72.19
C SER A 8 -40.76 -0.36 -70.69
N PHE A 9 -41.02 -1.58 -70.22
CA PHE A 9 -40.99 -1.90 -68.78
C PHE A 9 -39.58 -2.03 -68.18
N TRP A 10 -38.56 -2.31 -68.99
CA TRP A 10 -37.21 -2.59 -68.48
C TRP A 10 -36.35 -1.32 -68.32
N LYS A 11 -36.76 -0.19 -68.91
CA LYS A 11 -36.03 1.09 -68.79
C LYS A 11 -36.37 1.87 -67.51
N GLN A 12 -37.57 1.68 -66.94
CA GLN A 12 -37.98 2.38 -65.72
C GLN A 12 -37.49 1.68 -64.43
N ALA A 13 -37.33 0.35 -64.45
CA ALA A 13 -36.83 -0.40 -63.30
C ALA A 13 -35.33 -0.12 -62.99
N GLY A 14 -34.52 0.17 -64.02
CA GLY A 14 -33.10 0.49 -63.84
C GLY A 14 -32.85 1.85 -63.17
N LEU A 15 -33.73 2.84 -63.41
CA LEU A 15 -33.58 4.18 -62.84
C LEU A 15 -33.95 4.25 -61.35
N ILE A 16 -34.93 3.44 -60.90
CA ILE A 16 -35.36 3.43 -59.50
C ILE A 16 -34.31 2.71 -58.61
N SER A 17 -33.65 1.67 -59.13
CA SER A 17 -32.57 0.97 -58.41
C SER A 17 -31.29 1.83 -58.25
N LEU A 18 -31.01 2.69 -59.22
CA LEU A 18 -29.87 3.61 -59.17
C LEU A 18 -30.06 4.72 -58.12
N VAL A 19 -31.28 5.27 -58.00
CA VAL A 19 -31.58 6.32 -57.01
C VAL A 19 -31.60 5.77 -55.57
N LEU A 20 -32.06 4.54 -55.37
CA LEU A 20 -32.06 3.90 -54.04
C LEU A 20 -30.64 3.50 -53.56
N SER A 21 -29.75 3.17 -54.51
CA SER A 21 -28.35 2.88 -54.20
C SER A 21 -27.54 4.15 -53.86
N VAL A 22 -27.87 5.28 -54.50
CA VAL A 22 -27.23 6.59 -54.18
C VAL A 22 -27.72 7.14 -52.83
N LEU A 23 -28.97 6.86 -52.44
CA LEU A 23 -29.52 7.29 -51.15
C LEU A 23 -28.98 6.46 -49.97
N SER A 24 -28.71 5.16 -50.18
CA SER A 24 -28.15 4.28 -49.14
C SER A 24 -26.66 4.55 -48.85
N LEU A 25 -25.93 5.18 -49.79
CA LEU A 25 -24.53 5.54 -49.58
C LEU A 25 -24.34 6.86 -48.82
N SER A 26 -25.42 7.63 -48.63
CA SER A 26 -25.35 8.96 -47.99
C SER A 26 -25.55 8.94 -46.47
N ILE A 27 -25.89 7.79 -45.88
CA ILE A 27 -26.17 7.64 -44.43
C ILE A 27 -24.98 6.99 -43.69
N ALA A 28 -24.02 6.38 -44.39
CA ALA A 28 -22.92 5.64 -43.78
C ALA A 28 -21.70 6.50 -43.35
N THR A 29 -21.69 7.82 -43.57
CA THR A 29 -20.53 8.69 -43.28
C THR A 29 -20.66 9.59 -42.05
N ARG A 30 -21.54 9.27 -41.09
CA ARG A 30 -21.61 10.00 -39.81
C ARG A 30 -21.47 9.09 -38.59
N ALA A 31 -20.44 8.26 -38.55
CA ALA A 31 -20.01 7.60 -37.31
C ALA A 31 -18.52 7.26 -37.27
N VAL A 32 -17.69 7.87 -38.12
CA VAL A 32 -16.27 8.00 -37.75
C VAL A 32 -16.27 9.09 -36.69
N ALA A 33 -16.26 8.67 -35.42
CA ALA A 33 -15.90 9.55 -34.32
C ALA A 33 -14.57 10.19 -34.70
N GLN A 34 -14.62 11.43 -35.18
CA GLN A 34 -13.43 12.21 -35.43
C GLN A 34 -12.87 12.52 -34.06
N GLU A 35 -12.00 11.63 -33.55
CA GLU A 35 -11.14 11.92 -32.42
C GLU A 35 -10.41 13.21 -32.80
N LYS A 36 -10.92 14.32 -32.26
CA LYS A 36 -10.25 15.60 -32.34
C LYS A 36 -8.89 15.34 -31.71
N MET A 37 -7.83 15.27 -32.52
CA MET A 37 -6.46 15.14 -32.02
C MET A 37 -6.18 16.39 -31.20
N LEU A 38 -6.50 16.33 -29.91
CA LEU A 38 -6.25 17.40 -28.98
C LEU A 38 -4.72 17.50 -28.84
N ARG A 39 -4.19 18.67 -29.13
CA ARG A 39 -2.81 19.00 -28.76
C ARG A 39 -2.78 19.02 -27.24
N THR A 40 -2.03 18.09 -26.67
CA THR A 40 -1.97 17.91 -25.22
C THR A 40 -0.53 17.78 -24.74
N LEU A 41 -0.29 18.29 -23.56
CA LEU A 41 0.95 18.17 -22.80
C LEU A 41 0.65 17.25 -21.62
N THR A 42 1.45 16.19 -21.46
CA THR A 42 1.41 15.33 -20.29
C THR A 42 2.59 15.67 -19.38
N VAL A 43 2.30 15.95 -18.11
CA VAL A 43 3.28 16.27 -17.07
C VAL A 43 3.01 15.44 -15.84
N SER A 44 4.06 15.12 -15.09
CA SER A 44 3.96 14.35 -13.84
C SER A 44 4.65 15.12 -12.72
N GLY A 45 3.88 15.47 -11.70
CA GLY A 45 4.38 16.11 -10.51
C GLY A 45 4.58 15.12 -9.37
N ARG A 46 5.49 15.49 -8.45
CA ARG A 46 5.83 14.75 -7.23
C ARG A 46 5.63 15.65 -6.01
N GLY A 47 5.05 15.09 -4.95
CA GLY A 47 4.90 15.76 -3.65
C GLY A 47 5.37 14.84 -2.54
N VAL A 48 6.02 15.41 -1.53
CA VAL A 48 6.73 14.66 -0.48
C VAL A 48 6.55 15.37 0.85
N GLU A 49 5.95 14.68 1.81
CA GLU A 49 5.79 15.17 3.17
C GLU A 49 6.49 14.24 4.16
N ASN A 50 7.29 14.81 5.08
CA ASN A 50 7.95 14.07 6.15
C ASN A 50 7.21 14.28 7.46
N ILE A 51 6.89 13.19 8.15
CA ILE A 51 6.17 13.21 9.43
C ILE A 51 6.87 12.38 10.51
N PRO A 52 6.81 12.81 11.78
CA PRO A 52 7.45 12.09 12.87
C PRO A 52 6.75 10.76 13.14
N THR A 53 7.54 9.73 13.44
CA THR A 53 7.06 8.43 13.90
C THR A 53 6.91 8.42 15.42
N THR A 54 5.69 8.66 15.90
CA THR A 54 5.36 8.76 17.33
C THR A 54 4.90 7.43 17.93
N LEU A 55 4.65 6.42 17.10
CA LEU A 55 4.23 5.10 17.52
C LEU A 55 5.31 4.06 17.20
N THR A 56 5.39 3.05 18.07
CA THR A 56 6.22 1.88 17.88
C THR A 56 5.33 0.67 17.65
N GLN A 57 5.50 0.03 16.50
CA GLN A 57 4.96 -1.30 16.21
C GLN A 57 5.93 -2.34 16.77
N VAL A 58 5.43 -3.20 17.65
CA VAL A 58 6.22 -4.26 18.29
C VAL A 58 5.66 -5.61 17.88
N ARG A 59 6.55 -6.54 17.53
CA ARG A 59 6.26 -7.96 17.41
C ARG A 59 6.92 -8.70 18.57
N LEU A 60 6.10 -9.28 19.44
CA LEU A 60 6.51 -9.87 20.71
C LEU A 60 6.09 -11.34 20.75
N GLY A 61 6.97 -12.21 21.25
CA GLY A 61 6.74 -13.65 21.31
C GLY A 61 6.86 -14.24 22.72
N VAL A 62 6.02 -15.23 22.98
CA VAL A 62 6.17 -16.18 24.09
C VAL A 62 6.61 -17.50 23.47
N GLU A 63 7.80 -17.96 23.83
CA GLU A 63 8.32 -19.28 23.49
C GLU A 63 8.52 -20.12 24.75
N VAL A 64 8.02 -21.35 24.70
CA VAL A 64 8.13 -22.37 25.76
C VAL A 64 8.62 -23.66 25.15
N GLN A 65 9.56 -24.33 25.83
CA GLN A 65 10.08 -25.63 25.42
C GLN A 65 9.91 -26.67 26.53
N GLY A 66 9.74 -27.92 26.15
CA GLY A 66 9.55 -29.02 27.11
C GLY A 66 9.41 -30.38 26.44
N LYS A 67 9.31 -31.44 27.24
CA LYS A 67 9.32 -32.83 26.72
C LYS A 67 7.98 -33.30 26.19
N VAL A 68 6.88 -32.78 26.75
CA VAL A 68 5.51 -33.20 26.44
C VAL A 68 4.80 -32.07 25.70
N ALA A 69 4.33 -32.36 24.49
CA ALA A 69 3.69 -31.38 23.61
C ALA A 69 2.49 -30.66 24.27
N ALA A 70 1.65 -31.41 24.98
CA ALA A 70 0.47 -30.87 25.67
C ALA A 70 0.85 -29.86 26.76
N ASP A 71 1.81 -30.20 27.61
CA ASP A 71 2.29 -29.33 28.69
C ASP A 71 2.93 -28.05 28.12
N VAL A 72 3.73 -28.19 27.06
CA VAL A 72 4.38 -27.07 26.36
C VAL A 72 3.35 -26.11 25.77
N GLN A 73 2.33 -26.64 25.10
CA GLN A 73 1.25 -25.83 24.53
C GLN A 73 0.43 -25.13 25.62
N GLN A 74 0.10 -25.83 26.72
CA GLN A 74 -0.67 -25.26 27.82
C GLN A 74 0.09 -24.13 28.52
N GLU A 75 1.38 -24.31 28.77
CA GLU A 75 2.21 -23.30 29.42
C GLU A 75 2.44 -22.08 28.49
N ALA A 76 2.64 -22.31 27.20
CA ALA A 76 2.70 -21.23 26.21
C ALA A 76 1.39 -20.43 26.19
N ALA A 77 0.24 -21.10 26.19
CA ALA A 77 -1.06 -20.44 26.23
C ALA A 77 -1.26 -19.61 27.52
N ARG A 78 -0.91 -20.16 28.68
CA ARG A 78 -1.00 -19.47 29.98
C ARG A 78 -0.16 -18.20 30.02
N ARG A 79 1.11 -18.29 29.61
CA ARG A 79 2.03 -17.14 29.56
C ARG A 79 1.59 -16.11 28.52
N SER A 80 1.14 -16.55 27.36
CA SER A 80 0.61 -15.67 26.31
C SER A 80 -0.62 -14.90 26.78
N ALA A 81 -1.53 -15.56 27.50
CA ALA A 81 -2.71 -14.90 28.07
C ALA A 81 -2.30 -13.80 29.07
N ALA A 82 -1.34 -14.06 29.95
CA ALA A 82 -0.83 -13.05 30.88
C ALA A 82 -0.23 -11.83 30.16
N VAL A 83 0.56 -12.07 29.10
CA VAL A 83 1.11 -11.00 28.26
C VAL A 83 0.01 -10.22 27.55
N VAL A 84 -0.99 -10.88 26.96
CA VAL A 84 -2.10 -10.21 26.27
C VAL A 84 -2.92 -9.36 27.24
N GLU A 85 -3.20 -9.83 28.45
CA GLU A 85 -3.93 -9.05 29.46
C GLU A 85 -3.13 -7.84 29.93
N LEU A 86 -1.81 -7.98 30.11
CA LEU A 86 -0.93 -6.82 30.35
C LEU A 86 -1.05 -5.81 29.20
N LEU A 87 -0.89 -6.23 27.95
CA LEU A 87 -0.93 -5.35 26.79
C LEU A 87 -2.28 -4.61 26.70
N LYS A 88 -3.40 -5.30 26.91
CA LYS A 88 -4.74 -4.68 26.99
C LYS A 88 -4.83 -3.65 28.12
N SER A 89 -4.32 -3.96 29.31
CA SER A 89 -4.33 -3.04 30.46
C SER A 89 -3.54 -1.75 30.20
N ARG A 90 -2.61 -1.79 29.24
CA ARG A 90 -1.79 -0.65 28.80
C ARG A 90 -2.39 0.09 27.60
N ASN A 91 -3.58 -0.31 27.15
CA ASN A 91 -4.31 0.29 26.03
C ASN A 91 -3.48 0.37 24.76
N VAL A 92 -2.77 -0.72 24.42
CA VAL A 92 -2.07 -0.80 23.13
C VAL A 92 -3.07 -0.79 21.96
N GLU A 93 -2.65 -0.26 20.83
CA GLU A 93 -3.42 -0.22 19.60
C GLU A 93 -3.10 -1.43 18.71
N LYS A 94 -4.05 -1.82 17.84
CA LYS A 94 -3.87 -2.87 16.82
C LYS A 94 -3.25 -4.16 17.38
N LEU A 95 -3.71 -4.59 18.56
CA LEU A 95 -3.26 -5.82 19.21
C LEU A 95 -3.82 -7.04 18.49
N GLU A 96 -2.93 -7.80 17.87
CA GLU A 96 -3.28 -8.95 17.03
C GLU A 96 -2.34 -10.13 17.30
N THR A 97 -2.87 -11.35 17.19
CA THR A 97 -2.02 -12.54 17.15
C THR A 97 -1.55 -12.76 15.72
N THR A 98 -0.24 -12.83 15.52
CA THR A 98 0.38 -12.93 14.18
C THR A 98 1.01 -14.29 13.91
N GLY A 99 1.11 -15.15 14.91
CA GLY A 99 1.56 -16.53 14.71
C GLY A 99 1.39 -17.39 15.95
N ILE A 100 1.00 -18.64 15.74
CA ILE A 100 0.99 -19.69 16.75
C ILE A 100 1.61 -20.92 16.11
N SER A 101 2.56 -21.56 16.77
CA SER A 101 3.15 -22.81 16.30
C SER A 101 3.55 -23.72 17.46
N LEU A 102 3.56 -25.03 17.20
CA LEU A 102 4.06 -26.06 18.09
C LEU A 102 4.90 -27.02 17.23
N ASN A 103 6.21 -27.02 17.46
CA ASN A 103 7.16 -27.74 16.63
C ASN A 103 7.93 -28.77 17.46
N PRO A 104 8.19 -29.99 16.94
CA PRO A 104 9.11 -30.92 17.58
C PRO A 104 10.55 -30.38 17.55
N ILE A 105 11.32 -30.69 18.59
CA ILE A 105 12.74 -30.38 18.70
C ILE A 105 13.51 -31.69 18.56
N TYR A 106 14.38 -31.77 17.56
CA TYR A 106 15.23 -32.93 17.32
C TYR A 106 16.68 -32.65 17.66
N SER A 107 17.36 -33.63 18.28
CA SER A 107 18.82 -33.70 18.34
C SER A 107 19.32 -34.63 17.24
N TYR A 108 20.48 -34.30 16.68
CA TYR A 108 21.21 -35.13 15.72
C TYR A 108 22.54 -35.53 16.34
N GLU A 109 22.64 -36.78 16.78
CA GLU A 109 23.86 -37.37 17.30
C GLU A 109 24.18 -38.63 16.49
N ASN A 110 25.42 -38.75 16.00
CA ASN A 110 25.90 -39.91 15.23
C ASN A 110 25.00 -40.28 14.02
N ASN A 111 24.54 -39.28 13.25
CA ASN A 111 23.60 -39.44 12.13
C ASN A 111 22.23 -40.05 12.52
N VAL A 112 21.87 -40.09 13.80
CA VAL A 112 20.55 -40.53 14.27
C VAL A 112 19.76 -39.33 14.76
N GLN A 113 18.58 -39.13 14.18
CA GLN A 113 17.62 -38.11 14.61
C GLN A 113 16.83 -38.62 15.82
N ARG A 114 16.89 -37.90 16.94
CA ARG A 114 16.12 -38.21 18.15
C ARG A 114 15.23 -37.05 18.54
N LEU A 115 13.94 -37.32 18.75
CA LEU A 115 13.04 -36.34 19.35
C LEU A 115 13.47 -36.06 20.79
N THR A 116 13.69 -34.79 21.11
CA THR A 116 14.16 -34.32 22.43
C THR A 116 13.14 -33.47 23.17
N GLY A 117 12.16 -32.93 22.45
CA GLY A 117 11.05 -32.17 23.05
C GLY A 117 10.21 -31.47 22.01
N TYR A 118 9.53 -30.41 22.44
CA TYR A 118 8.66 -29.56 21.64
C TYR A 118 8.90 -28.09 22.01
N SER A 119 8.75 -27.19 21.05
CA SER A 119 8.72 -25.74 21.24
C SER A 119 7.36 -25.21 20.80
N ALA A 120 6.65 -24.55 21.70
CA ALA A 120 5.47 -23.76 21.37
C ALA A 120 5.84 -22.28 21.32
N THR A 121 5.39 -21.59 20.28
CA THR A 121 5.55 -20.15 20.12
C THR A 121 4.20 -19.50 19.86
N ASN A 122 3.94 -18.39 20.54
CA ASN A 122 2.82 -17.49 20.25
C ASN A 122 3.36 -16.07 20.08
N ILE A 123 3.00 -15.41 18.98
CA ILE A 123 3.51 -14.11 18.58
C ILE A 123 2.35 -13.14 18.46
N VAL A 124 2.44 -12.03 19.17
CA VAL A 124 1.50 -10.91 19.08
C VAL A 124 2.18 -9.70 18.46
N SER A 125 1.38 -8.87 17.79
CA SER A 125 1.80 -7.60 17.21
C SER A 125 0.91 -6.50 17.77
N PHE A 126 1.48 -5.35 18.11
CA PHE A 126 0.73 -4.22 18.64
C PHE A 126 1.46 -2.90 18.36
N ARG A 127 0.75 -1.78 18.53
CA ARG A 127 1.30 -0.42 18.52
C ARG A 127 1.15 0.23 19.88
N ILE A 128 2.14 1.03 20.24
CA ILE A 128 2.08 1.90 21.42
C ILE A 128 2.88 3.17 21.15
N ASP A 129 2.59 4.24 21.89
CA ASP A 129 3.44 5.43 21.98
C ASP A 129 4.90 5.03 22.21
N THR A 130 5.79 5.54 21.35
CA THR A 130 7.22 5.26 21.38
C THR A 130 7.85 5.53 22.74
N GLN A 131 7.39 6.56 23.46
CA GLN A 131 7.90 6.90 24.79
C GLN A 131 7.55 5.85 25.86
N LYS A 132 6.48 5.07 25.65
CA LYS A 132 6.01 4.03 26.57
C LYS A 132 6.50 2.63 26.21
N ALA A 133 7.03 2.46 24.99
CA ALA A 133 7.42 1.17 24.47
C ALA A 133 8.47 0.46 25.35
N GLY A 134 9.51 1.17 25.78
CA GLY A 134 10.57 0.61 26.63
C GLY A 134 10.06 -0.01 27.92
N THR A 135 9.31 0.76 28.70
CA THR A 135 8.69 0.29 29.95
C THR A 135 7.75 -0.89 29.72
N LEU A 136 6.95 -0.85 28.64
CA LEU A 136 6.03 -1.94 28.32
C LEU A 136 6.75 -3.24 27.96
N LEU A 137 7.86 -3.15 27.23
CA LEU A 137 8.69 -4.33 26.90
C LEU A 137 9.23 -4.97 28.18
N ASP A 138 9.74 -4.17 29.11
CA ASP A 138 10.28 -4.66 30.38
C ASP A 138 9.18 -5.32 31.24
N GLU A 139 7.96 -4.77 31.25
CA GLU A 139 6.80 -5.38 31.91
C GLU A 139 6.35 -6.67 31.22
N ALA A 140 6.37 -6.72 29.89
CA ALA A 140 5.96 -7.88 29.12
C ALA A 140 6.91 -9.07 29.33
N VAL A 141 8.21 -8.81 29.44
CA VAL A 141 9.19 -9.85 29.83
C VAL A 141 8.86 -10.43 31.21
N LYS A 142 8.55 -9.57 32.19
CA LYS A 142 8.13 -10.02 33.54
C LYS A 142 6.81 -10.80 33.51
N ALA A 143 5.89 -10.47 32.61
CA ALA A 143 4.61 -11.17 32.43
C ALA A 143 4.74 -12.51 31.68
N GLY A 144 5.88 -12.77 31.01
CA GLY A 144 6.18 -14.06 30.40
C GLY A 144 6.57 -14.01 28.93
N ALA A 145 6.74 -12.83 28.31
CA ALA A 145 7.36 -12.73 26.99
C ALA A 145 8.83 -13.16 27.04
N THR A 146 9.29 -13.87 26.01
CA THR A 146 10.68 -14.34 25.90
C THR A 146 11.36 -13.92 24.61
N ARG A 147 10.62 -13.31 23.69
CA ARG A 147 11.12 -12.90 22.38
C ARG A 147 10.62 -11.52 22.02
N ILE A 148 11.52 -10.70 21.50
CA ILE A 148 11.19 -9.47 20.79
C ILE A 148 11.65 -9.73 19.36
N ASP A 149 10.68 -10.05 18.49
CA ASP A 149 10.96 -10.49 17.12
C ASP A 149 11.17 -9.30 16.17
N GLY A 150 10.68 -8.12 16.52
CA GLY A 150 10.87 -6.93 15.70
C GLY A 150 10.28 -5.67 16.32
N ILE A 151 10.94 -4.55 16.05
CA ILE A 151 10.48 -3.22 16.39
C ILE A 151 10.55 -2.39 15.11
N SER A 152 9.47 -1.68 14.81
CA SER A 152 9.45 -0.67 13.75
C SER A 152 8.69 0.56 14.21
N PHE A 153 8.96 1.68 13.56
CA PHE A 153 8.39 2.97 13.92
C PHE A 153 7.39 3.38 12.86
N VAL A 154 6.23 3.88 13.30
CA VAL A 154 5.16 4.32 12.43
C VAL A 154 4.64 5.66 12.90
N ALA A 155 4.29 6.51 11.94
CA ALA A 155 3.52 7.70 12.24
C ALA A 155 2.08 7.32 12.62
N ASP A 156 1.42 8.23 13.34
CA ASP A 156 0.00 8.12 13.67
C ASP A 156 -0.85 8.05 12.39
N ASP A 157 -1.92 7.25 12.40
CA ASP A 157 -2.78 7.06 11.22
C ASP A 157 -3.41 8.39 10.74
N SER A 158 -3.70 9.34 11.66
CA SER A 158 -4.22 10.67 11.31
C SER A 158 -3.14 11.58 10.72
N ALA A 159 -1.90 11.49 11.23
CA ALA A 159 -0.75 12.21 10.69
C ALA A 159 -0.45 11.73 9.26
N ILE A 160 -0.48 10.42 9.04
CA ILE A 160 -0.37 9.80 7.72
C ILE A 160 -1.46 10.33 6.78
N ALA A 161 -2.72 10.30 7.20
CA ALA A 161 -3.83 10.77 6.36
C ALA A 161 -3.73 12.27 6.01
N SER A 162 -3.20 13.08 6.93
CA SER A 162 -2.92 14.51 6.68
C SER A 162 -1.77 14.68 5.67
N ALA A 163 -0.66 13.98 5.87
CA ALA A 163 0.50 14.01 5.00
C ALA A 163 0.19 13.55 3.58
N GLN A 164 -0.63 12.51 3.42
CA GLN A 164 -1.09 12.05 2.10
C GLN A 164 -1.84 13.15 1.34
N LYS A 165 -2.71 13.92 2.02
CA LYS A 165 -3.41 15.05 1.40
C LYS A 165 -2.46 16.18 1.04
N GLN A 166 -1.45 16.43 1.87
CA GLN A 166 -0.45 17.45 1.63
C GLN A 166 0.43 17.11 0.44
N ALA A 167 0.99 15.89 0.41
CA ALA A 167 1.77 15.38 -0.71
C ALA A 167 0.98 15.41 -2.03
N LEU A 168 -0.32 15.10 -2.03
CA LEU A 168 -1.16 15.21 -3.23
C LEU A 168 -1.32 16.65 -3.74
N ARG A 169 -1.45 17.63 -2.83
CA ARG A 169 -1.51 19.05 -3.21
C ARG A 169 -0.20 19.50 -3.84
N GLU A 170 0.92 19.12 -3.22
CA GLU A 170 2.26 19.45 -3.71
C GLU A 170 2.53 18.80 -5.07
N ALA A 171 2.21 17.52 -5.25
CA ALA A 171 2.34 16.84 -6.54
C ALA A 171 1.49 17.53 -7.63
N THR A 172 0.29 18.00 -7.27
CA THR A 172 -0.58 18.73 -8.20
C THR A 172 -0.01 20.11 -8.55
N GLN A 173 0.59 20.81 -7.58
CA GLN A 173 1.24 22.11 -7.82
C GLN A 173 2.50 21.96 -8.67
N ASP A 174 3.32 20.95 -8.39
CA ASP A 174 4.52 20.63 -9.15
C ASP A 174 4.18 20.29 -10.62
N ALA A 175 3.20 19.42 -10.85
CA ALA A 175 2.74 19.11 -12.22
C ALA A 175 2.29 20.37 -12.98
N GLN A 176 1.57 21.26 -12.32
CA GLN A 176 1.15 22.52 -12.95
C GLN A 176 2.32 23.46 -13.25
N ALA A 177 3.26 23.61 -12.32
CA ALA A 177 4.46 24.43 -12.53
C ALA A 177 5.29 23.91 -13.70
N GLN A 178 5.45 22.58 -13.83
CA GLN A 178 6.11 21.95 -14.98
C GLN A 178 5.38 22.26 -16.29
N ALA A 179 4.05 22.15 -16.31
CA ALA A 179 3.27 22.48 -17.51
C ALA A 179 3.43 23.94 -17.93
N ASP A 180 3.36 24.86 -16.97
CA ASP A 180 3.48 26.28 -17.23
C ASP A 180 4.89 26.64 -17.74
N ALA A 181 5.94 26.00 -17.21
CA ALA A 181 7.31 26.14 -17.71
C ALA A 181 7.50 25.64 -19.15
N VAL A 182 6.99 24.44 -19.47
CA VAL A 182 7.11 23.87 -20.82
C VAL A 182 6.32 24.69 -21.83
N LEU A 183 5.06 25.04 -21.54
CA LEU A 183 4.21 25.77 -22.49
C LEU A 183 4.71 27.19 -22.74
N SER A 184 5.13 27.92 -21.70
CA SER A 184 5.69 29.26 -21.86
C SER A 184 6.98 29.27 -22.69
N SER A 185 7.85 28.26 -22.53
CA SER A 185 9.07 28.13 -23.33
C SER A 185 8.80 27.93 -24.83
N LEU A 186 7.63 27.39 -25.16
CA LEU A 186 7.17 27.13 -26.52
C LEU A 186 6.23 28.22 -27.07
N ASN A 187 5.99 29.29 -26.31
CA ASN A 187 4.97 30.32 -26.61
C ASN A 187 3.57 29.74 -26.84
N LEU A 188 3.22 28.69 -26.09
CA LEU A 188 1.92 28.04 -26.09
C LEU A 188 1.14 28.43 -24.83
N THR A 189 -0.19 28.50 -24.94
CA THR A 189 -1.06 28.88 -23.82
C THR A 189 -1.80 27.67 -23.29
N ARG A 190 -1.70 27.45 -21.98
CA ARG A 190 -2.45 26.42 -21.27
C ARG A 190 -3.97 26.65 -21.40
N LYS A 191 -4.72 25.59 -21.70
CA LYS A 191 -6.19 25.57 -21.70
C LYS A 191 -6.69 24.66 -20.57
N GLU A 192 -7.52 23.68 -20.90
CA GLU A 192 -8.21 22.82 -19.95
C GLU A 192 -7.36 21.60 -19.59
N ILE A 193 -7.48 21.14 -18.35
CA ILE A 193 -7.00 19.82 -17.93
C ILE A 193 -7.97 18.79 -18.51
N VAL A 194 -7.49 17.94 -19.42
CA VAL A 194 -8.31 16.95 -20.12
C VAL A 194 -8.34 15.60 -19.41
N ASN A 195 -7.30 15.28 -18.63
CA ASN A 195 -7.22 14.06 -17.85
C ASN A 195 -6.38 14.29 -16.58
N ILE A 196 -6.77 13.64 -15.50
CA ILE A 196 -6.05 13.63 -14.22
C ILE A 196 -5.86 12.18 -13.80
N GLN A 197 -4.61 11.76 -13.69
CA GLN A 197 -4.25 10.49 -13.11
C GLN A 197 -3.58 10.72 -11.76
N VAL A 198 -4.24 10.28 -10.70
CA VAL A 198 -3.71 10.35 -9.34
C VAL A 198 -3.10 9.00 -9.00
N ASN A 199 -1.78 8.94 -8.94
CA ASN A 199 -1.07 7.81 -8.37
C ASN A 199 -0.98 8.09 -6.86
N GLY A 200 -1.83 7.39 -6.10
CA GLY A 200 -2.08 7.68 -4.68
C GLY A 200 -0.81 7.75 -3.82
N ALA A 201 -0.94 8.39 -2.66
CA ALA A 201 0.17 8.57 -1.75
C ALA A 201 0.59 7.24 -1.12
N VAL A 202 1.77 6.73 -1.47
CA VAL A 202 2.28 5.46 -0.95
C VAL A 202 3.05 5.74 0.32
N VAL A 203 2.62 5.10 1.40
CA VAL A 203 3.41 5.01 2.63
C VAL A 203 4.28 3.75 2.51
N PRO A 204 5.61 3.87 2.39
CA PRO A 204 6.46 2.68 2.40
C PRO A 204 6.26 1.92 3.72
N PRO A 205 6.20 0.58 3.69
CA PRO A 205 6.00 -0.19 4.91
C PRO A 205 7.13 0.11 5.90
N PRO A 206 6.82 0.21 7.20
CA PRO A 206 7.82 0.49 8.21
C PRO A 206 8.85 -0.64 8.21
N ARG A 207 10.12 -0.28 8.06
CA ARG A 207 11.22 -1.25 8.01
C ARG A 207 11.59 -1.65 9.44
N PRO A 208 11.62 -2.96 9.78
CA PRO A 208 12.13 -3.41 11.06
C PRO A 208 13.58 -2.97 11.23
N LEU A 209 13.91 -2.35 12.36
CA LEU A 209 15.28 -2.02 12.69
C LEU A 209 15.92 -3.20 13.46
N PRO A 210 17.11 -3.67 13.06
CA PRO A 210 17.87 -4.64 13.85
C PRO A 210 18.18 -4.09 15.25
N ILE A 211 18.09 -4.95 16.27
CA ILE A 211 18.35 -4.57 17.67
C ILE A 211 19.77 -4.01 17.85
N ALA A 212 20.74 -4.50 17.07
CA ALA A 212 22.11 -3.97 17.06
C ALA A 212 22.18 -2.49 16.66
N ASP A 213 21.35 -2.06 15.70
CA ASP A 213 21.30 -0.67 15.24
C ASP A 213 20.56 0.24 16.23
N MET A 214 19.65 -0.31 17.04
CA MET A 214 19.03 0.43 18.16
C MET A 214 20.01 0.71 19.30
N ALA A 215 20.89 -0.25 19.61
CA ALA A 215 21.90 -0.09 20.65
C ALA A 215 22.93 1.00 20.30
N MET A 216 23.34 1.11 19.04
CA MET A 216 24.22 2.20 18.58
C MET A 216 23.56 3.59 18.60
N ARG A 217 22.22 3.64 18.53
CA ARG A 217 21.45 4.90 18.62
C ARG A 217 21.16 5.34 20.06
N SER A 218 21.51 4.53 21.05
CA SER A 218 21.22 4.78 22.47
C SER A 218 22.50 4.76 23.30
N GLU A 219 23.30 5.83 23.25
CA GLU A 219 24.48 6.02 24.12
C GLU A 219 24.14 6.41 25.58
N SER A 220 22.98 6.01 26.13
CA SER A 220 22.56 6.45 27.47
C SER A 220 22.34 5.31 28.46
N LEU A 221 22.79 5.56 29.71
CA LEU A 221 22.63 4.74 30.91
C LEU A 221 21.15 4.68 31.37
N ALA A 222 20.26 4.16 30.52
CA ALA A 222 18.83 4.12 30.80
C ALA A 222 18.45 2.97 31.75
N LYS A 223 17.54 3.25 32.70
CA LYS A 223 16.94 2.26 33.61
C LYS A 223 15.94 1.30 32.93
N THR A 224 15.56 1.59 31.68
CA THR A 224 14.56 0.88 30.88
C THR A 224 15.05 0.77 29.44
N THR A 225 14.54 -0.20 28.68
CA THR A 225 14.92 -0.41 27.27
C THR A 225 14.71 0.86 26.42
N PRO A 226 15.76 1.46 25.81
CA PRO A 226 15.62 2.67 24.98
C PRO A 226 14.89 2.39 23.65
N VAL A 227 13.91 3.23 23.30
CA VAL A 227 13.15 3.15 22.04
C VAL A 227 12.98 4.56 21.48
N ILE A 228 13.51 4.82 20.28
CA ILE A 228 13.59 6.18 19.68
C ILE A 228 13.05 6.13 18.25
N GLY A 229 12.00 6.92 17.98
CA GLY A 229 11.41 7.09 16.66
C GLY A 229 12.25 7.93 15.71
N GLY A 230 11.95 7.85 14.41
CA GLY A 230 12.51 8.70 13.36
C GLY A 230 11.42 9.44 12.58
N GLU A 231 11.68 9.71 11.30
CA GLU A 231 10.73 10.31 10.36
C GLU A 231 10.22 9.27 9.37
N GLN A 232 9.02 9.50 8.84
CA GLN A 232 8.39 8.70 7.81
C GLN A 232 8.03 9.61 6.63
N GLU A 233 8.56 9.27 5.45
CA GLU A 233 8.27 9.98 4.21
C GLU A 233 6.95 9.48 3.60
N VAL A 234 6.10 10.41 3.18
CA VAL A 234 4.86 10.14 2.43
C VAL A 234 4.97 10.82 1.08
N GLU A 235 4.96 10.02 0.02
CA GLU A 235 5.11 10.51 -1.36
C GLU A 235 3.82 10.29 -2.16
N ALA A 236 3.46 11.27 -2.98
CA ALA A 236 2.38 11.17 -3.96
C ALA A 236 2.83 11.62 -5.35
N SER A 237 2.17 11.11 -6.40
CA SER A 237 2.40 11.53 -7.77
C SER A 237 1.10 11.82 -8.50
N VAL A 238 1.06 12.93 -9.24
CA VAL A 238 -0.09 13.34 -10.04
C VAL A 238 0.36 13.58 -11.47
N THR A 239 -0.26 12.90 -12.42
CA THR A 239 -0.06 13.11 -13.84
C THR A 239 -1.24 13.89 -14.41
N LEU A 240 -0.95 15.02 -15.03
CA LEU A 240 -1.95 15.86 -15.69
C LEU A 240 -1.75 15.78 -17.20
N GLN A 241 -2.85 15.65 -17.94
CA GLN A 241 -2.87 15.89 -19.37
C GLN A 241 -3.61 17.20 -19.62
N ILE A 242 -2.95 18.14 -20.28
CA ILE A 242 -3.42 19.52 -20.41
C ILE A 242 -3.46 19.90 -21.88
N SER A 243 -4.58 20.46 -22.34
CA SER A 243 -4.72 20.97 -23.70
C SER A 243 -4.05 22.34 -23.88
N TYR A 244 -3.60 22.64 -25.10
CA TYR A 244 -3.04 23.94 -25.50
C TYR A 244 -3.36 24.30 -26.95
#